data_AF-A0ABC8KX65-F1
#
_entry.id   AF-A0ABC8KX65-F1
#
_cell.length_a   1.000
_cell.length_b   1.000
_cell.length_c   1.000
_cell.angle_alpha   90.00
_cell.angle_beta   90.00
_cell.angle_gamma   90.00
#
_symmetry.space_group_name_H-M   'P 1'
#
loop_
_entity.id
_entity.type
_entity.pdbx_description
1 polymer ?
#
loop_
_entity_poly.entity_id
_entity_poly.type
_entity_poly.pdbx_seq_one_letter_code
_entity_poly.pdbx_strand_id
1 'polypeptide(L)'
;MCSSGYLLASSVFAAEKSWEDVASMRRLVKERKVLVVAGYSTVLEGAMARRFLAVEKLNQSDCEINNVVQSLHRCLTLENTMEWI
;
A
#
# COMPACT_ATOMS: atom_id res chain seq x y z
N MET A 1 -19.83 -5.56 -3.18
CA MET A 1 -18.77 -4.53 -3.26
C MET A 1 -17.65 -4.93 -2.33
N CYS A 2 -16.41 -4.98 -2.82
CA CYS A 2 -15.23 -5.21 -2.00
C CYS A 2 -14.84 -3.93 -1.25
N SER A 3 -13.97 -4.02 -0.24
CA SER A 3 -13.48 -2.86 0.52
C SER A 3 -12.93 -1.74 -0.39
N SER A 4 -12.29 -2.10 -1.50
CA SER A 4 -11.77 -1.17 -2.51
C SER A 4 -12.84 -0.26 -3.11
N GLY A 5 -14.06 -0.74 -3.32
CA GLY A 5 -15.15 0.06 -3.91
C GLY A 5 -15.64 1.16 -2.96
N TYR A 6 -15.75 0.86 -1.67
CA TYR A 6 -16.09 1.85 -0.64
C TYR A 6 -14.99 2.89 -0.47
N LEU A 7 -13.73 2.44 -0.52
CA LEU A 7 -12.58 3.32 -0.42
C LEU A 7 -12.50 4.27 -1.62
N LEU A 8 -12.70 3.75 -2.84
CA LEU A 8 -12.73 4.55 -4.06
C LEU A 8 -13.85 5.59 -4.02
N ALA A 9 -15.08 5.20 -3.66
CA ALA A 9 -16.20 6.13 -3.53
C ALA A 9 -15.91 7.21 -2.46
N SER A 10 -15.37 6.81 -1.31
CA SER A 10 -14.96 7.75 -0.27
C SER A 10 -13.87 8.72 -0.76
N SER A 11 -12.94 8.28 -1.62
CA SER A 11 -11.91 9.15 -2.20
C SER A 11 -12.52 10.16 -3.19
N VAL A 12 -13.50 9.75 -3.99
CA VAL A 12 -14.23 10.65 -4.90
C VAL A 12 -14.94 11.75 -4.12
N PHE A 13 -15.70 11.41 -3.08
CA PHE A 13 -16.37 12.41 -2.24
C PHE A 13 -15.39 13.32 -1.49
N ALA A 14 -14.24 12.79 -1.08
CA ALA A 14 -13.20 13.60 -0.46
C ALA A 14 -12.62 14.64 -1.45
N ALA A 15 -12.43 14.28 -2.72
CA ALA A 15 -12.00 15.21 -3.76
C ALA A 15 -13.03 16.34 -3.99
N GLU A 16 -14.31 16.02 -3.85
CA GLU A 16 -15.43 16.97 -3.91
C GLU A 16 -15.66 17.73 -2.60
N LYS A 17 -14.83 17.49 -1.56
CA LYS A 17 -14.96 18.07 -0.21
C LYS A 17 -16.28 17.74 0.50
N SER A 18 -16.98 16.69 0.07
CA SER A 18 -18.18 16.19 0.74
C SER A 18 -17.80 15.24 1.88
N TRP A 19 -17.56 15.81 3.07
CA TRP A 19 -17.17 15.04 4.25
C TRP A 19 -18.30 14.17 4.81
N GLU A 20 -19.56 14.56 4.59
CA GLU A 20 -20.73 13.80 5.02
C GLU A 20 -20.86 12.49 4.24
N ASP A 21 -20.63 12.53 2.92
CA ASP A 21 -20.64 11.34 2.08
C ASP A 21 -19.45 10.42 2.38
N VAL A 22 -18.28 11.00 2.67
CA VAL A 22 -17.10 10.26 3.16
C VAL A 22 -17.45 9.49 4.45
N ALA A 23 -18.07 10.16 5.43
CA ALA A 23 -18.47 9.54 6.68
C ALA A 23 -19.52 8.44 6.46
N SER A 24 -20.48 8.68 5.57
CA SER A 24 -21.51 7.70 5.18
C SER A 24 -20.90 6.46 4.52
N MET A 25 -19.95 6.62 3.61
CA MET A 25 -19.25 5.49 2.99
C MET A 25 -18.46 4.66 4.01
N ARG A 26 -17.76 5.32 4.95
CA ARG A 26 -17.05 4.62 6.04
C ARG A 26 -18.00 3.92 7.00
N ARG A 27 -19.18 4.48 7.26
CA ARG A 27 -20.23 3.85 8.08
C ARG A 27 -20.80 2.61 7.40
N LEU A 28 -21.09 2.68 6.10
CA LEU A 28 -21.62 1.56 5.31
C LEU A 28 -20.66 0.35 5.30
N VAL A 29 -19.34 0.57 5.28
CA VAL A 29 -18.34 -0.50 5.41
C VAL A 29 -18.54 -1.30 6.70
N LYS A 30 -18.81 -0.60 7.82
CA LYS A 30 -19.04 -1.22 9.12
C LYS A 30 -20.40 -1.92 9.19
N GLU A 31 -21.47 -1.24 8.78
CA GLU A 31 -22.84 -1.78 8.79
C GLU A 31 -22.96 -3.06 7.97
N ARG A 32 -22.28 -3.11 6.81
CA ARG A 32 -22.29 -4.26 5.91
C ARG A 32 -21.23 -5.31 6.25
N LYS A 33 -20.49 -5.13 7.36
CA LYS A 33 -19.41 -6.03 7.80
C LYS A 33 -18.40 -6.34 6.69
N VAL A 34 -18.10 -5.34 5.85
CA VAL A 34 -17.15 -5.50 4.75
C VAL A 34 -15.76 -5.65 5.36
N LEU A 35 -15.09 -6.76 5.07
CA LEU A 35 -13.71 -7.00 5.45
C LEU A 35 -12.81 -5.93 4.83
N VAL A 36 -12.26 -5.06 5.66
CA VAL A 36 -11.24 -4.09 5.23
C VAL A 36 -9.92 -4.85 5.11
N VAL A 37 -9.63 -5.31 3.90
CA VAL A 37 -8.32 -5.85 3.56
C VAL A 37 -7.32 -4.70 3.66
N ALA A 38 -6.24 -4.89 4.42
CA ALA A 38 -5.13 -3.95 4.47
C ALA A 38 -4.63 -3.68 3.05
N GLY A 39 -4.33 -2.43 2.72
CA GLY A 39 -3.65 -2.11 1.47
C GLY A 39 -2.37 -2.93 1.36
N TYR A 40 -1.98 -3.30 0.15
CA TYR A 40 -0.71 -3.98 -0.08
C TYR A 40 0.06 -3.31 -1.20
N SER A 41 1.38 -3.35 -1.08
CA SER A 41 2.30 -2.99 -2.15
C SER A 41 2.95 -4.26 -2.67
N THR A 42 3.22 -4.33 -3.97
CA THR A 42 3.97 -5.46 -4.55
C THR A 42 5.26 -4.92 -5.15
N VAL A 43 6.40 -5.46 -4.73
CA VAL A 43 7.72 -5.13 -5.28
C VAL A 43 8.17 -6.30 -6.14
N LEU A 44 8.60 -6.00 -7.37
CA LEU A 44 9.21 -6.97 -8.26
C LEU A 44 10.73 -6.88 -8.10
N GLU A 45 11.36 -7.98 -7.67
CA GLU A 45 12.82 -8.13 -7.59
C GLU A 45 13.23 -9.28 -8.53
N GLY A 46 13.77 -8.93 -9.69
CA GLY A 46 14.07 -9.91 -10.75
C GLY A 46 12.81 -10.62 -11.25
N ALA A 47 12.75 -11.94 -11.07
CA ALA A 47 11.59 -12.77 -11.44
C ALA A 47 10.59 -12.98 -10.28
N MET A 48 10.87 -12.47 -9.08
CA MET A 48 10.02 -12.63 -7.91
C MET A 48 9.17 -11.39 -7.64
N ALA A 49 7.85 -11.60 -7.52
CA ALA A 49 6.93 -10.58 -7.04
C ALA A 49 6.64 -10.81 -5.55
N ARG A 50 7.02 -9.85 -4.70
CA ARG A 50 6.80 -9.92 -3.25
C ARG A 50 5.75 -8.92 -2.81
N ARG A 51 4.74 -9.38 -2.08
CA ARG A 51 3.63 -8.55 -1.57
C ARG A 51 3.87 -8.18 -0.10
N PHE A 52 3.63 -6.92 0.24
CA PHE A 52 3.77 -6.35 1.58
C PHE A 52 2.43 -5.78 2.03
N LEU A 53 1.88 -6.24 3.15
CA LEU A 53 0.61 -5.73 3.68
C LEU A 53 0.85 -4.53 4.62
N ALA A 54 0.02 -3.49 4.52
CA ALA A 54 0.16 -2.24 5.28
C ALA A 54 -0.02 -2.36 6.81
N VAL A 55 -0.35 -3.55 7.32
CA VAL A 55 -0.54 -3.85 8.76
C VAL A 55 0.28 -5.08 9.18
N GLU A 56 1.14 -5.60 8.30
CA GLU A 56 1.98 -6.75 8.61
C GLU A 56 3.01 -6.36 9.67
N LYS A 57 2.82 -6.86 10.90
CA LYS A 57 3.88 -6.83 11.91
C LYS A 57 4.91 -7.85 11.51
N LEU A 58 6.00 -7.37 10.93
CA LEU A 58 7.17 -8.18 10.67
C LEU A 58 7.81 -8.55 12.02
N ASN A 59 8.05 -9.84 12.22
CA ASN A 59 8.80 -10.32 13.36
C ASN A 59 10.27 -9.90 13.20
N GLN A 60 11.00 -9.70 14.30
CA GLN A 60 12.42 -9.30 14.27
C GLN A 60 13.34 -10.25 13.47
N SER A 61 12.85 -11.45 13.14
CA SER A 61 13.51 -12.43 12.28
C SER A 61 13.35 -12.18 10.78
N ASP A 62 12.50 -11.23 10.36
CA ASP A 62 12.15 -11.04 8.96
C ASP A 62 13.25 -10.23 8.25
N CYS A 63 14.40 -10.89 8.07
CA CYS A 63 15.56 -10.41 7.31
C CYS A 63 15.21 -10.02 5.87
N GLU A 64 14.06 -10.48 5.37
CA GLU A 64 13.61 -10.31 4.00
C GLU A 64 13.25 -8.85 3.64
N ILE A 65 12.59 -8.10 4.53
CA ILE A 65 12.33 -6.67 4.24
C ILE A 65 13.64 -5.90 4.22
N ASN A 66 14.56 -6.24 5.12
CA ASN A 66 15.85 -5.58 5.24
C ASN A 66 16.69 -5.82 3.98
N ASN A 67 16.64 -7.06 3.45
CA ASN A 67 17.27 -7.41 2.18
C ASN A 67 16.68 -6.62 1.00
N VAL A 68 15.35 -6.52 0.90
CA VAL A 68 14.70 -5.74 -0.18
C VAL A 68 15.03 -4.26 -0.07
N VAL A 69 15.04 -3.70 1.15
CA VAL A 69 15.43 -2.29 1.39
C VAL A 69 16.89 -2.06 1.01
N GLN A 70 17.79 -2.99 1.34
CA GLN A 70 19.21 -2.91 0.95
C GLN A 70 19.41 -3.04 -0.57
N SER A 71 18.72 -3.98 -1.22
CA SER A 71 18.71 -4.12 -2.68
C SER A 71 18.25 -2.82 -3.35
N LEU A 72 17.14 -2.24 -2.87
CA LEU A 72 16.59 -0.99 -3.39
C LEU A 72 17.56 0.17 -3.20
N HIS A 73 18.14 0.30 -1.99
CA HIS A 73 19.12 1.33 -1.68
C HIS A 73 20.36 1.25 -2.59
N ARG A 74 20.85 0.03 -2.86
CA ARG A 74 21.96 -0.18 -3.79
C ARG A 74 21.61 0.26 -5.21
N CYS A 75 20.42 -0.11 -5.72
CA CYS A 75 19.98 0.29 -7.06
C CYS A 75 19.88 1.82 -7.20
N LEU A 76 19.24 2.48 -6.24
CA LEU A 76 19.08 3.94 -6.24
C LEU A 76 20.43 4.67 -6.11
N THR A 77 21.38 4.10 -5.36
CA THR A 77 22.71 4.68 -5.21
C THR A 77 23.56 4.51 -6.48
N LEU A 78 23.41 3.39 -7.19
CA LEU A 78 24.10 3.14 -8.46
C LEU A 78 23.59 4.07 -9.58
N GLU A 79 22.30 4.33 -9.68
CA GLU A 79 21.74 5.31 -10.62
C GLU A 79 22.29 6.72 -10.37
N ASN A 80 22.45 7.12 -9.10
CA ASN A 80 22.99 8.43 -8.74
C ASN A 80 24.49 8.59 -9.11
N THR A 81 25.22 7.48 -9.29
CA THR A 81 26.61 7.48 -9.77
C THR A 81 26.74 7.38 -11.30
N MET A 82 25.65 7.10 -12.03
CA MET A 82 25.65 7.00 -13.50
C MET A 82 25.25 8.30 -14.22
N GLU A 83 24.96 9.39 -13.50
CA GLU A 83 24.70 10.71 -14.11
C GLU A 83 25.97 11.49 -14.54
N TRP A 84 27.16 10.86 -14.56
CA TRP A 84 28.42 11.53 -14.94
C TRP A 84 29.31 10.76 -15.93
N ILE A 85 28.74 10.17 -16.99
CA ILE A 85 29.52 9.76 -18.18
C ILE A 85 28.92 10.39 -19.43
#